data_AF-A0A060HTM3-F1
#
_entry.id   AF-A0A060HTM3-F1
#
_cell.length_a   1.000
_cell.length_b   1.000
_cell.length_c   1.000
_cell.angle_alpha   90.00
_cell.angle_beta   90.00
_cell.angle_gamma   90.00
#
_symmetry.space_group_name_H-M   'P 1'
#
loop_
_entity.id
_entity.type
_entity.pdbx_description
1 polymer ?
#
loop_
_entity_poly.entity_id
_entity_poly.type
_entity_poly.pdbx_seq_one_letter_code
_entity_poly.pdbx_strand_id
1 'polypeptide(L)'
;MSDYSSVVEGLHSGSKERGQERKQFRFTDGSTGDVYRSVLLATSANPPSLTFTYDNLLDRVQEITIDEKPVGSSISQALSQMDTPLAKNLSPRVPILEWDENILNILEPYFLFFLCSSSKLNSLGGV
;
A
#
# COMPACT_ATOMS: atom_id res chain seq x y z
N MET A 1 14.68 6.99 -15.62
CA MET A 1 13.24 6.70 -15.58
C MET A 1 13.06 5.75 -14.41
N SER A 2 12.37 6.16 -13.36
CA SER A 2 12.16 5.31 -12.18
C SER A 2 11.22 4.17 -12.56
N ASP A 3 11.57 2.93 -12.25
CA ASP A 3 10.73 1.77 -12.52
C ASP A 3 9.68 1.62 -11.41
N TYR A 4 8.57 2.36 -11.54
CA TYR A 4 7.46 2.30 -10.58
C TYR A 4 6.75 0.94 -10.56
N SER A 5 6.90 0.11 -11.62
CA SER A 5 6.38 -1.26 -11.59
C SER A 5 7.05 -2.08 -10.50
N SER A 6 8.40 -2.07 -10.47
CA SER A 6 9.19 -2.75 -9.44
C SER A 6 8.94 -2.19 -8.04
N VAL A 7 8.70 -0.88 -7.92
CA VAL A 7 8.30 -0.25 -6.64
C VAL A 7 6.98 -0.82 -6.13
N VAL A 8 5.95 -0.82 -6.98
CA VAL A 8 4.62 -1.34 -6.61
C VAL A 8 4.71 -2.82 -6.24
N GLU A 9 5.48 -3.62 -6.99
CA GLU A 9 5.73 -5.03 -6.64
C GLU A 9 6.39 -5.19 -5.28
N GLY A 10 7.42 -4.40 -4.98
CA GLY A 10 8.13 -4.46 -3.70
C GLY A 10 7.27 -4.03 -2.53
N LEU A 11 6.48 -2.96 -2.68
CA LEU A 11 5.52 -2.51 -1.66
C LEU A 11 4.40 -3.53 -1.43
N HIS A 12 3.87 -4.13 -2.50
CA HIS A 12 2.84 -5.16 -2.44
C HIS A 12 3.36 -6.44 -1.78
N SER A 13 4.61 -6.82 -2.07
CA SER A 13 5.25 -8.00 -1.48
C SER A 13 5.54 -7.82 0.01
N GLY A 14 5.71 -6.58 0.47
CA GLY A 14 5.96 -6.27 1.87
C GLY A 14 7.25 -6.88 2.42
N SER A 15 7.37 -6.89 3.74
CA SER A 15 8.50 -7.52 4.43
C SER A 15 8.40 -9.05 4.42
N LYS A 16 9.55 -9.75 4.36
CA LYS A 16 9.57 -11.23 4.31
C LYS A 16 8.94 -11.82 5.57
N GLU A 17 8.04 -12.78 5.38
CA GLU A 17 7.38 -13.50 6.47
C GLU A 17 8.38 -14.41 7.19
N ARG A 18 8.50 -14.25 8.51
CA ARG A 18 9.29 -15.14 9.37
C ARG A 18 8.36 -16.15 10.06
N GLY A 19 7.70 -17.00 9.26
CA GLY A 19 7.07 -18.23 9.76
C GLY A 19 5.55 -18.21 9.98
N GLN A 20 4.84 -17.10 9.76
CA GLN A 20 3.37 -17.08 9.66
C GLN A 20 2.95 -16.47 8.34
N GLU A 21 2.04 -17.14 7.64
CA GLU A 21 1.40 -16.61 6.43
C GLU A 21 0.59 -15.37 6.79
N ARG A 22 0.77 -14.29 6.02
CA ARG A 22 -0.04 -13.07 6.17
C ARG A 22 -1.49 -13.38 5.86
N LYS A 23 -2.34 -12.85 6.74
CA LYS A 23 -3.78 -12.93 6.58
C LYS A 23 -4.20 -12.30 5.25
N GLN A 24 -5.06 -13.00 4.53
CA GLN A 24 -5.65 -12.55 3.27
C GLN A 24 -7.03 -11.96 3.51
N PHE A 25 -7.38 -10.95 2.72
CA PHE A 25 -8.62 -10.20 2.74
C PHE A 25 -9.23 -10.17 1.34
N ARG A 26 -10.55 -9.97 1.26
CA ARG A 26 -11.29 -9.79 0.00
C ARG A 26 -11.65 -8.34 -0.20
N PHE A 27 -11.46 -7.85 -1.43
CA PHE A 27 -11.64 -6.44 -1.76
C PHE A 27 -12.78 -6.21 -2.74
N THR A 28 -13.30 -4.97 -2.76
CA THR A 28 -14.40 -4.54 -3.63
C THR A 28 -14.07 -4.57 -5.12
N ASP A 29 -12.78 -4.63 -5.49
CA ASP A 29 -12.32 -4.83 -6.87
C ASP A 29 -12.40 -6.30 -7.32
N GLY A 30 -12.85 -7.20 -6.45
CA GLY A 30 -12.95 -8.64 -6.69
C GLY A 30 -11.65 -9.41 -6.42
N SER A 31 -10.56 -8.72 -6.07
CA SER A 31 -9.28 -9.35 -5.78
C SER A 31 -9.17 -9.81 -4.32
N THR A 32 -8.16 -10.65 -4.07
CA THR A 32 -7.71 -11.02 -2.74
C THR A 32 -6.25 -10.59 -2.50
N GLY A 33 -5.88 -10.41 -1.25
CA GLY A 33 -4.51 -10.03 -0.86
C GLY A 33 -4.39 -9.65 0.61
N ASP A 34 -3.18 -9.29 1.01
CA ASP A 34 -2.87 -8.99 2.42
C ASP A 34 -3.07 -7.51 2.80
N VAL A 35 -2.57 -7.15 3.99
CA VAL A 35 -2.62 -5.79 4.51
C VAL A 35 -1.85 -4.78 3.63
N TYR A 36 -0.78 -5.17 2.95
CA TYR A 36 -0.04 -4.25 2.07
C TYR A 36 -0.85 -3.93 0.83
N ARG A 37 -1.50 -4.94 0.23
CA ARG A 37 -2.46 -4.71 -0.86
C ARG A 37 -3.59 -3.79 -0.41
N SER A 38 -4.12 -4.02 0.79
CA SER A 38 -5.17 -3.18 1.37
C SER A 38 -4.76 -1.70 1.42
N VAL A 39 -3.55 -1.42 1.93
CA VAL A 39 -3.02 -0.05 2.00
C VAL A 39 -2.81 0.56 0.61
N LEU A 40 -2.27 -0.20 -0.36
CA LEU A 40 -2.05 0.29 -1.72
C LEU A 40 -3.37 0.60 -2.44
N LEU A 41 -4.37 -0.29 -2.33
CA LEU A 41 -5.70 -0.06 -2.89
C LEU A 41 -6.36 1.17 -2.25
N ALA A 42 -6.31 1.29 -0.92
CA ALA A 42 -6.85 2.43 -0.19
C ALA A 42 -6.16 3.74 -0.57
N THR A 43 -4.86 3.72 -0.84
CA THR A 43 -4.10 4.89 -1.32
C THR A 43 -4.51 5.28 -2.74
N SER A 44 -4.75 4.30 -3.61
CA SER A 44 -5.18 4.53 -5.00
C SER A 44 -6.66 4.91 -5.15
N ALA A 45 -7.47 4.67 -4.11
CA ALA A 45 -8.90 4.90 -4.15
C ALA A 45 -9.23 6.40 -4.36
N ASN A 46 -10.34 6.67 -5.05
CA ASN A 46 -10.78 8.02 -5.34
C ASN A 46 -11.37 8.72 -4.09
N PRO A 47 -11.11 10.03 -3.90
CA PRO A 47 -10.14 10.85 -4.63
C PRO A 47 -8.70 10.59 -4.16
N PRO A 48 -7.71 10.38 -5.06
CA PRO A 48 -6.32 10.19 -4.61
C PRO A 48 -5.79 11.47 -3.94
N SER A 49 -4.96 11.30 -2.92
CA SER A 49 -4.29 12.39 -2.18
C SER A 49 -2.80 12.09 -2.04
N LEU A 50 -1.98 13.12 -1.90
CA LEU A 50 -0.57 12.96 -1.54
C LEU A 50 -0.38 12.79 -0.03
N THR A 51 -1.37 13.13 0.78
CA THR A 51 -1.29 13.08 2.24
C THR A 51 -2.55 12.46 2.81
N PHE A 52 -2.37 11.49 3.72
CA PHE A 52 -3.45 10.80 4.41
C PHE A 52 -3.18 10.79 5.91
N THR A 53 -4.15 11.21 6.72
CA THR A 53 -4.12 10.90 8.14
C THR A 53 -4.40 9.42 8.35
N TYR A 54 -3.96 8.86 9.48
CA TYR A 54 -4.24 7.46 9.82
C TYR A 54 -5.73 7.15 9.80
N ASP A 55 -6.57 7.99 10.39
CA ASP A 55 -8.01 7.78 10.43
C ASP A 55 -8.61 7.77 9.02
N ASN A 56 -8.20 8.71 8.17
CA ASN A 56 -8.67 8.75 6.78
C ASN A 56 -8.24 7.51 5.98
N LEU A 57 -6.99 7.07 6.15
CA LEU A 57 -6.49 5.88 5.49
C LEU A 57 -7.17 4.61 6.01
N LEU A 58 -7.42 4.55 7.32
CA LEU A 58 -8.16 3.46 7.94
C LEU A 58 -9.56 3.36 7.35
N ASP A 59 -10.32 4.45 7.32
CA ASP A 59 -11.66 4.49 6.73
C ASP A 59 -11.65 3.98 5.28
N ARG A 60 -10.67 4.42 4.48
CA ARG A 60 -10.49 3.93 3.11
C ARG A 60 -10.24 2.43 3.03
N VAL A 61 -9.36 1.89 3.88
CA VAL A 61 -9.13 0.44 3.98
C VAL A 61 -10.42 -0.29 4.37
N GLN A 62 -11.21 0.29 5.28
CA GLN A 62 -12.48 -0.27 5.73
C GLN A 62 -13.54 -0.28 4.62
N GLU A 63 -13.55 0.70 3.73
CA GLU A 63 -14.51 0.81 2.62
C GLU A 63 -14.22 -0.17 1.48
N ILE A 64 -12.94 -0.43 1.18
CA ILE A 64 -12.55 -1.34 0.09
C ILE A 64 -12.55 -2.82 0.51
N THR A 65 -12.69 -3.12 1.80
CA THR A 65 -12.63 -4.50 2.30
C THR A 65 -14.03 -5.03 2.59
N ILE A 66 -14.37 -6.21 2.09
CA ILE A 66 -15.76 -6.73 2.09
C ILE A 66 -16.14 -7.38 3.42
N ASP A 67 -15.39 -8.38 3.89
CA ASP A 67 -15.79 -9.17 5.07
C ASP A 67 -14.95 -8.78 6.29
N GLU A 68 -13.91 -9.54 6.54
CA GLU A 68 -12.99 -9.29 7.61
C GLU A 68 -12.04 -8.18 7.20
N LYS A 69 -11.90 -7.18 8.07
CA LYS A 69 -11.06 -6.03 7.82
C LYS A 69 -9.70 -6.18 8.52
N PRO A 70 -8.61 -5.67 7.91
CA PRO A 70 -7.34 -5.57 8.59
C PRO A 70 -7.50 -4.77 9.90
N VAL A 71 -6.92 -5.29 10.97
CA VAL A 71 -6.90 -4.60 12.26
C VAL A 71 -5.96 -3.40 12.18
N GLY A 72 -6.29 -2.32 12.91
CA GLY A 72 -5.55 -1.06 12.85
C GLY A 72 -4.04 -1.21 13.10
N SER A 73 -3.64 -2.06 14.05
CA SER A 73 -2.23 -2.33 14.34
C SER A 73 -1.49 -2.98 13.17
N SER A 74 -2.16 -3.83 12.39
CA SER A 74 -1.58 -4.45 11.20
C SER A 74 -1.35 -3.43 10.10
N ILE A 75 -2.27 -2.45 9.96
CA ILE A 75 -2.14 -1.35 8.99
C ILE A 75 -0.97 -0.45 9.39
N SER A 76 -0.90 -0.01 10.64
CA SER A 76 0.21 0.82 11.13
C SER A 76 1.55 0.12 10.98
N GLN A 77 1.63 -1.18 11.28
CA GLN A 77 2.86 -1.95 11.09
C GLN A 77 3.26 -2.06 9.61
N ALA A 78 2.29 -2.28 8.72
CA ALA A 78 2.54 -2.31 7.28
C ALA A 78 3.08 -0.96 6.78
N LEU A 79 2.49 0.16 7.22
CA LEU A 79 2.96 1.51 6.88
C LEU A 79 4.37 1.78 7.37
N SER A 80 4.66 1.46 8.63
CA SER A 80 6.03 1.56 9.17
C SER A 80 7.03 0.73 8.36
N GLN A 81 6.62 -0.44 7.86
CA GLN A 81 7.47 -1.28 7.03
C GLN A 81 7.59 -0.76 5.59
N MET A 82 6.55 -0.15 5.03
CA MET A 82 6.61 0.53 3.73
C MET A 82 7.56 1.74 3.76
N ASP A 83 7.76 2.40 4.90
CA ASP A 83 8.76 3.49 5.07
C ASP A 83 10.19 2.97 5.43
N THR A 84 10.40 1.66 5.53
CA THR A 84 11.75 1.10 5.80
C THR A 84 12.69 1.19 4.58
N PRO A 85 14.00 0.93 4.76
CA PRO A 85 14.97 0.84 3.67
C PRO A 85 14.58 -0.10 2.52
N LEU A 86 13.62 -1.01 2.74
CA LEU A 86 13.09 -1.90 1.71
C LEU A 86 12.40 -1.11 0.57
N ALA A 87 11.66 -0.05 0.87
CA ALA A 87 11.14 0.87 -0.15
C ALA A 87 12.20 1.85 -0.67
N LYS A 88 13.14 2.25 0.19
CA LYS A 88 14.24 3.19 -0.18
C LYS A 88 15.26 2.55 -1.13
N ASN A 89 15.38 1.21 -1.15
CA ASN A 89 16.19 0.48 -2.12
C ASN A 89 15.52 0.30 -3.49
N LEU A 90 14.18 0.42 -3.57
CA LEU A 90 13.44 0.33 -4.85
C LEU A 90 13.57 1.62 -5.68
N SER A 91 13.87 2.74 -5.03
CA SER A 91 14.22 4.01 -5.67
C SER A 91 15.42 4.64 -4.96
N PRO A 92 16.66 4.29 -5.35
CA PRO A 92 17.88 4.66 -4.63
C PRO A 92 18.21 6.16 -4.65
N ARG A 93 17.41 7.00 -5.32
CA ARG A 93 17.65 8.45 -5.44
C ARG A 93 16.67 9.32 -4.66
N VAL A 94 15.42 8.88 -4.49
CA VAL A 94 14.36 9.70 -3.89
C VAL A 94 13.41 8.78 -3.11
N PRO A 95 13.08 9.10 -1.85
CA PRO A 95 12.04 8.38 -1.11
C PRO A 95 10.68 8.56 -1.79
N ILE A 96 9.90 7.49 -1.87
CA ILE A 96 8.62 7.48 -2.59
C ILE A 96 7.46 7.85 -1.67
N LEU A 97 7.54 7.41 -0.42
CA LEU A 97 6.59 7.68 0.63
C LEU A 97 7.33 7.84 1.96
N GLU A 98 6.62 8.42 2.92
CA GLU A 98 7.04 8.60 4.31
C GLU A 98 5.85 8.32 5.22
N TRP A 99 6.10 7.63 6.34
CA TRP A 99 5.12 7.37 7.36
C TRP A 99 5.64 7.87 8.70
N ASP A 100 5.11 9.01 9.15
CA ASP A 100 5.49 9.63 10.42
C ASP A 100 4.30 10.33 11.06
N GLU A 101 4.30 10.48 12.38
CA GLU A 101 3.26 11.19 13.15
C GLU A 101 1.80 10.82 12.78
N ASN A 102 1.55 9.55 12.44
CA ASN A 102 0.26 9.05 11.97
C ASN A 102 -0.23 9.67 10.64
N ILE A 103 0.70 10.12 9.81
CA ILE A 103 0.45 10.70 8.48
C ILE A 103 1.26 9.91 7.45
N LEU A 104 0.56 9.41 6.43
CA LEU A 104 1.18 8.85 5.23
C LEU A 104 1.33 9.97 4.20
N ASN A 105 2.57 10.29 3.85
CA ASN A 105 2.91 11.20 2.77
C ASN A 105 3.43 10.41 1.56
N ILE A 106 2.85 10.65 0.40
CA ILE A 106 3.38 10.22 -0.89
C ILE A 106 4.26 11.35 -1.42
N LEU A 107 5.57 11.15 -1.35
CA LEU A 107 6.57 12.17 -1.68
C LEU A 107 6.82 12.29 -3.19
N GLU A 108 6.44 11.26 -3.95
CA GLU A 108 6.60 11.22 -5.41
C GLU A 108 5.23 11.19 -6.10
N PRO A 109 4.77 12.32 -6.70
CA PRO A 109 3.45 12.40 -7.33
C PRO A 109 3.26 11.49 -8.56
N TYR A 110 4.30 11.23 -9.34
CA TYR A 110 4.25 10.30 -10.47
C TYR A 110 4.14 8.84 -10.02
N PHE A 111 4.64 8.48 -8.85
CA PHE A 111 4.36 7.19 -8.23
C PHE A 111 2.86 7.04 -7.93
N LEU A 112 2.23 8.04 -7.31
CA LEU A 112 0.78 8.01 -7.05
C LEU A 112 -0.02 7.92 -8.37
N PHE A 113 0.36 8.73 -9.36
CA PHE A 113 -0.25 8.68 -10.69
C PHE A 113 -0.14 7.28 -11.32
N PHE A 114 1.04 6.66 -11.24
CA PHE A 114 1.27 5.30 -11.73
C PHE A 114 0.43 4.27 -10.95
N LEU A 115 0.35 4.40 -9.62
CA LEU A 115 -0.44 3.52 -8.77
C LEU A 115 -1.93 3.55 -9.13
N CYS A 116 -2.49 4.74 -9.39
CA CYS A 116 -3.90 4.90 -9.76
C CYS A 116 -4.21 4.52 -11.22
N SER A 117 -3.30 4.79 -12.15
CA SER A 117 -3.59 4.75 -13.60
C SER A 117 -3.08 3.49 -14.30
N SER A 118 -2.13 2.76 -13.69
CA SER A 118 -1.61 1.52 -14.27
C SER A 118 -2.45 0.31 -13.88
N SER A 119 -2.39 -0.75 -14.68
CA SER A 119 -2.96 -2.05 -14.32
C SER A 119 -2.08 -2.84 -13.36
N LYS A 120 -0.98 -2.25 -12.85
CA LYS A 120 0.05 -3.01 -12.13
C LYS A 120 -0.49 -3.58 -10.81
N LEU A 121 -1.14 -2.75 -9.99
CA LEU A 121 -1.72 -3.20 -8.73
C LEU A 121 -2.80 -4.28 -8.97
N ASN A 122 -3.60 -4.14 -10.02
CA ASN A 122 -4.61 -5.15 -10.40
C ASN A 122 -3.96 -6.48 -10.77
N SER A 123 -2.85 -6.46 -11.52
CA SER A 123 -2.12 -7.67 -11.92
C SER A 123 -1.49 -8.46 -10.76
N LEU A 124 -1.37 -7.85 -9.58
CA LEU A 124 -0.81 -8.47 -8.38
C LEU A 124 -1.87 -9.06 -7.45
N GLY A 125 -3.15 -8.83 -7.72
CA GLY A 125 -4.24 -9.36 -6.90
C GLY A 125 -4.39 -10.87 -7.06
N GLY A 126 -4.69 -11.56 -5.97
CA GLY A 126 -5.17 -12.94 -6.04
C GLY A 126 -6.58 -12.98 -6.65
N VAL A 127 -6.87 -14.06 -7.37
CA VAL A 127 -8.22 -14.39 -7.88
C VAL A 127 -9.00 -15.14 -6.81
#